data_AF-A0A1V5XM62-F1
#
_entry.id   AF-A0A1V5XM62-F1
#
_cell.length_a   1.000
_cell.length_b   1.000
_cell.length_c   1.000
_cell.angle_alpha   90.00
_cell.angle_beta   90.00
_cell.angle_gamma   90.00
#
_symmetry.space_group_name_H-M   'P 1'
#
loop_
_entity.id
_entity.type
_entity.pdbx_description
1 polymer ?
#
loop_
_entity_poly.entity_id
_entity_poly.type
_entity_poly.pdbx_seq_one_letter_code
_entity_poly.pdbx_strand_id
1 'polypeptide(L)'
;MAATYTAQQRTEILRLAQEVGPLEAAKRKGMPPGTVTAWRCLENKRAKLAKPPESPEPQKPSASAPKKPRTGKKVARLYTPSEKAAALELVQQLGVSETHSKTGISRFSLYEWARIHEKAMQQKHISDPLADQTPA
;
A
#
# COMPACT_ATOMS: atom_id res chain seq x y z
N MET A 1 30.79 0.49 -10.55
CA MET A 1 30.96 -0.89 -11.05
C MET A 1 29.83 -1.74 -10.51
N ALA A 2 28.88 -2.17 -11.32
CA ALA A 2 27.85 -3.11 -10.89
C ALA A 2 28.46 -4.52 -10.93
N ALA A 3 28.83 -5.06 -9.77
CA ALA A 3 29.30 -6.44 -9.67
C ALA A 3 28.15 -7.37 -10.10
N THR A 4 28.31 -8.05 -11.23
CA THR A 4 27.37 -9.07 -11.71
C THR A 4 27.61 -10.35 -10.92
N TYR A 5 26.83 -10.55 -9.86
CA TYR A 5 26.86 -11.79 -9.09
C TYR A 5 26.26 -12.92 -9.92
N THR A 6 26.99 -14.03 -10.05
CA THR A 6 26.49 -15.21 -10.74
C THR A 6 25.39 -15.89 -9.92
N ALA A 7 24.53 -16.67 -10.58
CA ALA A 7 23.46 -17.40 -9.91
C ALA A 7 24.01 -18.35 -8.82
N GLN A 8 25.17 -18.96 -9.06
CA GLN A 8 25.85 -19.84 -8.10
C GLN A 8 26.38 -19.08 -6.88
N GLN A 9 26.97 -17.91 -7.09
CA GLN A 9 27.42 -17.08 -5.96
C GLN A 9 26.23 -16.68 -5.08
N ARG A 10 25.12 -16.31 -5.71
CA ARG A 10 23.89 -15.94 -4.99
C ARG A 10 23.35 -17.09 -4.13
N THR A 11 23.34 -18.32 -4.61
CA THR A 11 22.85 -19.47 -3.81
C THR A 11 23.77 -19.79 -2.65
N GLU A 12 25.10 -19.74 -2.85
CA GLU A 12 26.08 -19.94 -1.78
C GLU A 12 25.94 -18.89 -0.68
N ILE A 13 25.79 -17.61 -1.06
CA ILE A 13 25.59 -16.50 -0.14
C ILE A 13 24.27 -16.65 0.64
N LEU A 14 23.19 -17.07 -0.02
CA LEU A 14 21.90 -17.27 0.64
C LEU A 14 21.95 -18.43 1.64
N ARG A 15 22.65 -19.52 1.31
CA ARG A 15 22.89 -20.63 2.24
C ARG A 15 23.69 -20.16 3.46
N LEU A 16 24.77 -19.43 3.24
CA LEU A 16 25.60 -18.89 4.31
C LEU A 16 24.81 -17.88 5.17
N ALA A 17 23.95 -17.06 4.57
CA ALA A 17 23.05 -16.15 5.29
C ALA A 17 21.99 -16.88 6.13
N GLN A 18 21.64 -18.12 5.80
CA GLN A 18 20.76 -18.96 6.61
C GLN A 18 21.47 -19.50 7.87
N GLU A 19 22.77 -19.78 7.77
CA GLU A 19 23.58 -20.34 8.85
C GLU A 19 24.07 -19.27 9.84
N VAL A 20 24.64 -18.16 9.33
CA VAL A 20 25.26 -17.11 10.18
C VAL A 20 24.48 -15.80 10.24
N GLY A 21 23.41 -15.68 9.44
CA GLY A 21 22.63 -14.46 9.30
C GLY A 21 23.11 -13.54 8.16
N PRO A 22 22.22 -12.66 7.65
CA PRO A 22 22.46 -11.89 6.43
C PRO A 22 23.56 -10.83 6.57
N LEU A 23 23.74 -10.25 7.77
CA LEU A 23 24.74 -9.23 8.03
C LEU A 23 26.15 -9.83 8.03
N GLU A 24 26.34 -10.94 8.75
CA GLU A 24 27.62 -11.64 8.82
C GLU A 24 27.97 -12.31 7.48
N ALA A 25 26.98 -12.82 6.76
CA ALA A 25 27.17 -13.33 5.41
C ALA A 25 27.69 -12.26 4.44
N ALA A 26 27.11 -11.06 4.52
CA ALA A 26 27.51 -9.93 3.70
C ALA A 26 28.96 -9.50 4.01
N LYS A 27 29.33 -9.43 5.30
CA LYS A 27 30.71 -9.12 5.72
C LYS A 27 31.72 -10.15 5.21
N ARG A 28 31.45 -11.46 5.39
CA ARG A 28 32.35 -12.53 4.95
C ARG A 28 32.58 -12.58 3.44
N LYS A 29 31.58 -12.16 2.66
CA LYS A 29 31.63 -12.17 1.19
C LYS A 29 31.90 -10.78 0.60
N GLY A 30 32.19 -9.77 1.42
CA GLY A 30 32.54 -8.42 0.98
C GLY A 30 31.42 -7.69 0.23
N MET A 31 30.15 -7.96 0.58
CA MET A 31 28.99 -7.42 -0.12
C MET A 31 28.19 -6.44 0.74
N PRO A 32 27.40 -5.55 0.12
CA PRO A 32 26.43 -4.74 0.85
C PRO A 32 25.37 -5.63 1.54
N PRO A 33 25.09 -5.42 2.84
CA PRO A 33 24.10 -6.21 3.57
C PRO A 33 22.67 -6.04 3.04
N GLY A 34 22.37 -4.89 2.44
CA GLY A 34 21.10 -4.64 1.76
C GLY A 34 20.85 -5.61 0.61
N THR A 35 21.89 -6.00 -0.13
CA THR A 35 21.80 -6.95 -1.26
C THR A 35 21.38 -8.34 -0.80
N VAL A 36 22.03 -8.87 0.24
CA VAL A 36 21.71 -10.19 0.82
C VAL A 36 20.29 -10.20 1.38
N THR A 37 19.91 -9.12 2.05
CA THR A 37 18.57 -8.98 2.64
C THR A 37 17.48 -8.91 1.56
N ALA A 38 17.72 -8.15 0.48
CA ALA A 38 16.82 -8.06 -0.65
C ALA A 38 16.63 -9.41 -1.34
N TRP A 39 17.71 -10.16 -1.57
CA TRP A 39 17.64 -11.51 -2.17
C TRP A 39 16.84 -12.48 -1.31
N ARG A 40 17.05 -12.50 0.00
CA ARG A 40 16.28 -13.33 0.94
C ARG A 40 14.79 -12.96 0.95
N CYS A 41 14.48 -11.66 0.90
CA CYS A 41 13.10 -11.18 0.79
C CYS A 41 12.44 -11.66 -0.52
N LEU A 42 13.15 -11.61 -1.64
CA LEU A 42 12.65 -12.09 -2.93
C LEU A 42 12.40 -13.59 -2.95
N GLU A 43 13.31 -14.39 -2.39
CA GLU A 43 13.15 -15.85 -2.25
C GLU A 43 11.92 -16.20 -1.38
N ASN A 44 11.76 -15.54 -0.24
CA ASN A 44 10.59 -15.74 0.61
C ASN A 44 9.28 -15.37 -0.09
N LYS A 45 9.27 -14.32 -0.93
CA LYS A 45 8.10 -13.96 -1.74
C LYS A 45 7.81 -15.01 -2.80
N ARG A 46 8.85 -15.53 -3.48
CA ARG A 46 8.71 -16.62 -4.46
C ARG A 46 8.22 -17.92 -3.84
N ALA A 47 8.77 -18.32 -2.70
CA ALA A 47 8.33 -19.51 -1.97
C ALA A 47 6.86 -19.40 -1.51
N LYS A 48 6.40 -18.21 -1.15
CA LYS A 48 4.98 -17.96 -0.82
C LYS A 48 4.07 -18.03 -2.04
N LEU A 49 4.55 -17.61 -3.21
CA LEU A 49 3.79 -17.62 -4.46
C LEU A 49 3.78 -19.01 -5.13
N ALA A 50 4.83 -19.79 -4.94
CA ALA A 50 5.01 -21.12 -5.51
C ALA A 50 4.34 -22.24 -4.70
N LYS A 51 3.77 -21.93 -3.52
CA LYS A 51 2.96 -22.89 -2.77
C LYS A 51 1.58 -22.96 -3.47
N PRO A 52 1.21 -24.10 -4.10
CA PRO A 52 -0.10 -24.23 -4.73
C PRO A 52 -1.19 -24.02 -3.67
N PRO A 53 -2.30 -23.33 -4.00
CA PRO A 53 -3.45 -23.28 -3.11
C PRO A 53 -4.00 -24.71 -2.99
N GLU A 54 -3.65 -25.38 -1.90
CA GLU A 54 -4.31 -26.61 -1.49
C GLU A 54 -5.80 -26.29 -1.31
N SER A 55 -6.60 -26.98 -2.12
CA SER A 55 -8.04 -26.84 -2.28
C SER A 55 -8.76 -26.72 -0.93
N PRO A 56 -9.65 -25.72 -0.72
CA PRO A 56 -10.53 -25.71 0.43
C PRO A 56 -11.62 -26.78 0.24
N GLU A 57 -11.44 -27.95 0.83
CA GLU A 57 -12.53 -28.92 0.99
C GLU A 57 -13.70 -28.26 1.76
N PRO A 58 -14.96 -28.43 1.32
CA PRO A 58 -16.10 -27.76 1.92
C PRO A 58 -16.48 -28.40 3.26
N GLN A 59 -16.06 -27.79 4.37
CA GLN A 59 -16.55 -28.16 5.69
C GLN A 59 -17.99 -27.68 5.88
N LYS A 60 -18.89 -28.67 5.91
CA LYS A 60 -20.30 -28.60 6.34
C LYS A 60 -20.43 -27.79 7.65
N PRO A 61 -21.47 -26.93 7.81
CA PRO A 61 -21.63 -26.08 8.97
C PRO A 61 -22.11 -26.90 10.18
N SER A 62 -21.22 -27.12 11.16
CA SER A 62 -21.60 -27.56 12.50
C SER A 62 -21.43 -26.39 13.46
N ALA A 63 -22.55 -25.97 14.05
CA ALA A 63 -22.67 -24.86 14.96
C ALA A 63 -21.88 -25.10 16.26
N SER A 64 -21.00 -24.17 16.64
CA SER A 64 -20.80 -23.79 18.05
C SER A 64 -19.94 -22.52 18.23
N ALA A 65 -20.55 -21.53 18.88
CA ALA A 65 -19.98 -20.44 19.70
C ALA A 65 -19.07 -19.34 19.05
N PRO A 66 -19.18 -18.07 19.52
CA PRO A 66 -18.58 -16.91 18.86
C PRO A 66 -17.09 -16.78 19.19
N LYS A 67 -16.24 -17.15 18.24
CA LYS A 67 -14.80 -16.84 18.31
C LYS A 67 -14.57 -15.41 17.87
N LYS A 68 -13.96 -14.61 18.76
CA LYS A 68 -13.49 -13.23 18.53
C LYS A 68 -12.83 -13.11 17.15
N PRO A 69 -13.15 -12.09 16.33
CA PRO A 69 -12.57 -11.97 15.00
C PRO A 69 -11.06 -11.77 15.12
N ARG A 70 -10.30 -12.71 14.56
CA ARG A 70 -8.85 -12.56 14.36
C ARG A 70 -8.65 -11.31 13.52
N THR A 71 -7.91 -10.33 14.03
CA THR A 71 -7.55 -9.11 13.31
C THR A 71 -6.59 -9.46 12.17
N GLY A 72 -7.14 -9.91 11.04
CA GLY A 72 -6.43 -9.94 9.78
C GLY A 72 -5.98 -8.53 9.42
N LYS A 73 -4.87 -8.43 8.69
CA LYS A 73 -4.36 -7.14 8.18
C LYS A 73 -5.46 -6.50 7.32
N LYS A 74 -6.15 -5.49 7.85
CA LYS A 74 -7.17 -4.75 7.11
C LYS A 74 -6.47 -3.99 5.99
N VAL A 75 -6.61 -4.48 4.76
CA VAL A 75 -6.19 -3.74 3.56
C VAL A 75 -6.99 -2.44 3.53
N ALA A 76 -6.30 -1.31 3.31
CA ALA A 76 -6.95 0.00 3.27
C ALA A 76 -8.05 0.00 2.18
N ARG A 77 -9.22 0.57 2.50
CA ARG A 77 -10.30 0.73 1.52
C ARG A 77 -9.81 1.66 0.40
N LEU A 78 -9.91 1.19 -0.84
CA LEU A 78 -9.73 2.03 -2.02
C LEU A 78 -11.06 2.70 -2.33
N TYR A 79 -11.05 4.03 -2.41
CA TYR A 79 -12.23 4.81 -2.74
C TYR A 79 -12.23 5.13 -4.23
N THR A 80 -13.35 4.82 -4.88
CA THR A 80 -13.58 5.18 -6.28
C THR A 80 -13.75 6.70 -6.43
N PRO A 81 -13.49 7.28 -7.62
CA PRO A 81 -13.67 8.71 -7.85
C PRO A 81 -15.11 9.18 -7.60
N SER A 82 -16.12 8.35 -7.90
CA SER A 82 -17.54 8.65 -7.64
C SER A 82 -17.84 8.73 -6.15
N GLU A 83 -17.30 7.82 -5.33
CA GLU A 83 -17.44 7.87 -3.87
C GLU A 83 -16.79 9.12 -3.28
N LYS A 84 -15.63 9.55 -3.81
CA LYS A 84 -14.97 10.77 -3.36
C LYS A 84 -15.79 12.01 -3.66
N ALA A 85 -16.39 12.10 -4.86
CA ALA A 85 -17.23 13.22 -5.24
C ALA A 85 -18.47 13.33 -4.33
N ALA A 86 -19.19 12.23 -4.12
CA ALA A 86 -20.33 12.18 -3.21
C ALA A 86 -19.94 12.55 -1.76
N ALA A 87 -18.77 12.09 -1.30
CA ALA A 87 -18.28 12.46 0.02
C ALA A 87 -17.97 13.97 0.15
N LEU A 88 -17.42 14.61 -0.90
CA LEU A 88 -17.14 16.04 -0.89
C LEU A 88 -18.42 16.90 -0.91
N GLU A 89 -19.48 16.44 -1.57
CA GLU A 89 -20.80 17.09 -1.50
C GLU A 89 -21.37 17.03 -0.07
N LEU A 90 -21.31 15.87 0.56
CA LEU A 90 -21.75 15.71 1.96
C LEU A 90 -20.92 16.53 2.94
N VAL A 91 -19.61 16.65 2.72
CA VAL A 91 -18.74 17.50 3.54
C VAL A 91 -19.15 18.97 3.44
N GLN A 92 -19.55 19.45 2.26
CA GLN A 92 -20.03 20.82 2.09
C GLN A 92 -21.38 21.07 2.76
N GLN A 93 -22.28 20.07 2.77
CA GLN A 93 -23.61 20.20 3.36
C GLN A 93 -23.61 20.09 4.90
N LEU A 94 -22.87 19.12 5.44
CA LEU A 94 -22.99 18.68 6.84
C LEU A 94 -21.67 18.81 7.62
N GLY A 95 -20.56 19.02 6.92
CA GLY A 95 -19.22 19.02 7.50
C GLY A 95 -18.60 17.62 7.59
N VAL A 96 -17.30 17.60 7.92
CA VAL A 96 -16.46 16.39 7.94
C VAL A 96 -16.88 15.38 9.02
N SER A 97 -17.26 15.87 10.21
CA SER A 97 -17.64 15.02 11.35
C SER A 97 -18.91 14.21 11.06
N GLU A 98 -19.95 14.86 10.54
CA GLU A 98 -21.20 14.17 10.19
C GLU A 98 -21.01 13.23 9.00
N THR A 99 -20.21 13.65 8.01
CA THR A 99 -19.90 12.82 6.84
C THR A 99 -19.17 11.55 7.23
N HIS A 100 -18.17 11.64 8.13
CA HIS A 100 -17.50 10.45 8.69
C HIS A 100 -18.50 9.50 9.34
N SER A 101 -19.42 10.03 10.16
CA SER A 101 -20.44 9.22 10.83
C SER A 101 -21.40 8.54 9.84
N LYS A 102 -21.79 9.21 8.75
CA LYS A 102 -22.71 8.66 7.75
C LYS A 102 -22.05 7.65 6.80
N THR A 103 -20.84 7.93 6.34
CA THR A 103 -20.17 7.17 5.28
C THR A 103 -19.19 6.13 5.81
N GLY A 104 -18.72 6.29 7.05
CA GLY A 104 -17.63 5.50 7.61
C GLY A 104 -16.27 5.75 6.96
N ILE A 105 -16.13 6.83 6.17
CA ILE A 105 -14.87 7.26 5.58
C ILE A 105 -14.03 7.96 6.64
N SER A 106 -12.73 7.63 6.71
CA SER A 106 -11.80 8.26 7.65
C SER A 106 -11.81 9.79 7.54
N ARG A 107 -11.88 10.48 8.68
CA ARG A 107 -11.79 11.95 8.75
C ARG A 107 -10.56 12.49 8.03
N PHE A 108 -9.43 11.79 8.14
CA PHE A 108 -8.18 12.17 7.46
C PHE A 108 -8.32 12.16 5.94
N SER A 109 -8.99 11.15 5.38
CA SER A 109 -9.23 11.07 3.93
C SER A 109 -10.17 12.18 3.45
N LEU A 110 -11.22 12.49 4.22
CA LEU A 110 -12.13 13.59 3.91
C LEU A 110 -11.40 14.95 3.88
N TYR A 111 -10.55 15.22 4.88
CA TYR A 111 -9.72 16.44 4.89
C TYR A 111 -8.74 16.50 3.72
N GLU A 112 -8.08 15.39 3.41
CA GLU A 112 -7.12 15.33 2.30
C GLU A 112 -7.81 15.63 0.97
N TRP A 113 -8.99 15.05 0.72
CA TRP A 113 -9.72 15.29 -0.53
C TRP A 113 -10.24 16.73 -0.63
N ALA A 114 -10.76 17.29 0.46
CA ALA A 114 -11.20 18.68 0.48
C ALA A 114 -10.04 19.63 0.15
N ARG A 115 -8.87 19.41 0.75
CA ARG A 115 -7.66 20.20 0.49
C ARG A 115 -7.19 20.09 -0.96
N ILE A 116 -7.17 18.88 -1.53
CA ILE A 116 -6.78 18.67 -2.93
C ILE A 116 -7.77 19.36 -3.87
N HIS A 117 -9.07 19.31 -3.56
CA HIS A 117 -10.11 19.95 -4.35
C HIS A 117 -9.98 21.49 -4.34
N GLU A 118 -9.77 22.11 -3.18
CA GLU A 118 -9.51 23.55 -3.07
C GLU A 118 -8.28 23.97 -3.88
N LYS A 119 -7.19 23.20 -3.77
CA LYS A 119 -5.96 23.46 -4.55
C LYS A 119 -6.21 23.36 -6.06
N ALA A 120 -7.00 22.38 -6.50
CA ALA A 120 -7.36 22.23 -7.91
C ALA A 120 -8.18 23.44 -8.42
N MET A 121 -9.10 23.97 -7.60
CA MET A 121 -9.87 25.17 -7.95
C MET A 121 -8.99 26.42 -8.04
N GLN A 122 -8.05 26.59 -7.12
CA GLN A 122 -7.08 27.70 -7.16
C GLN A 122 -6.18 27.62 -8.40
N GLN A 123 -5.69 26.43 -8.73
CA GLN A 123 -4.88 26.23 -9.92
C GLN A 123 -5.68 26.55 -11.20
N LYS A 124 -6.97 26.18 -11.25
CA LYS A 124 -7.83 26.50 -12.40
C LYS A 124 -8.00 28.01 -12.57
N HIS A 125 -8.15 28.77 -11.48
CA HIS A 125 -8.20 30.24 -11.53
C HIS A 125 -6.88 30.87 -11.99
N ILE A 126 -5.74 30.28 -11.63
CA ILE A 126 -4.42 30.72 -12.09
C ILE A 126 -4.18 30.38 -13.57
N SER A 127 -4.81 29.32 -14.06
CA SER A 127 -4.65 28.81 -15.43
C SER A 127 -5.59 29.48 -16.45
N ASP A 128 -6.46 30.39 -16.01
CA ASP A 128 -7.39 31.13 -16.88
C ASP A 128 -7.01 32.63 -17.01
N PRO A 129 -5.83 32.98 -17.58
CA PRO A 129 -5.45 34.38 -17.80
C PRO A 129 -5.93 34.86 -19.18
N LEU A 130 -7.24 34.86 -19.46
CA LEU A 130 -7.74 35.43 -20.74
C LEU A 130 -9.13 36.07 -20.69
N ALA A 131 -9.53 36.68 -19.57
CA ALA A 131 -10.78 37.44 -19.50
C ALA A 131 -10.60 38.90 -19.07
N ASP A 132 -9.43 39.51 -19.31
CA ASP A 132 -9.22 40.93 -19.00
C ASP A 132 -8.33 41.65 -20.04
N GLN A 133 -8.69 41.52 -21.33
CA GLN A 133 -8.22 42.42 -22.37
C GLN A 133 -9.41 42.97 -23.18
N THR A 134 -10.19 43.87 -22.58
CA THR A 134 -10.93 44.93 -23.30
C THR A 134 -11.23 46.05 -22.28
N PRO A 135 -10.60 47.22 -22.38
CA PRO A 135 -11.19 48.35 -23.15
C PRO A 135 -10.08 49.18 -23.88
N ALA A 136 -10.30 50.06 -24.84
CA ALA A 136 -11.44 50.77 -25.42
C ALA A 136 -11.11 51.10 -26.90
#